data_AF-A0A1F9MEB5-F1
#
_entry.id   AF-A0A1F9MEB5-F1
#
_cell.length_a   1.000
_cell.length_b   1.000
_cell.length_c   1.000
_cell.angle_alpha   90.00
_cell.angle_beta   90.00
_cell.angle_gamma   90.00
#
_symmetry.space_group_name_H-M   'P 1'
#
loop_
_entity.id
_entity.type
_entity.pdbx_description
1 polymer ?
#
loop_
_entity_poly.entity_id
_entity_poly.type
_entity_poly.pdbx_seq_one_letter_code
_entity_poly.pdbx_strand_id
1 'polypeptide(L)'
;MNLTRSDVSGKDHSGGDPHLSVITILAPSIRDPSLAPPGKGTLLVHCPAYFDYQNNWQTGEGVSRGKEYSTLKKQYADILLDRIETAFAPDLRRHIEVMEIATPVTYWRYTGNTMGTICGVKPTAKNIRAGVAHHQTPVKRLLIGGHCAEYGGGVPIAVRAAANASLIVLKEMNQQEYSRLKAVMNGD
;
A
#
# COMPACT_ATOMS: atom_id res chain seq x y z
N MET A 1 14.53 5.66 5.05
CA MET A 1 15.11 5.10 6.30
C MET A 1 14.06 4.24 6.99
N ASN A 2 14.46 3.17 7.67
CA ASN A 2 13.56 2.37 8.52
C ASN A 2 13.94 2.57 9.99
N LEU A 3 12.96 2.92 10.82
CA LEU A 3 13.09 2.99 12.26
C LEU A 3 12.50 1.70 12.86
N THR A 4 13.38 0.88 13.43
CA THR A 4 13.07 -0.38 14.09
C THR A 4 13.58 -0.35 15.52
N ARG A 5 12.95 -1.13 16.39
CA ARG A 5 13.41 -1.40 17.75
C ARG A 5 14.13 -2.74 17.80
N SER A 6 15.36 -2.77 18.32
CA SER A 6 16.17 -3.98 18.42
C SER A 6 15.65 -4.97 19.47
N ASP A 7 14.90 -4.48 20.46
CA ASP A 7 14.26 -5.26 21.52
C ASP A 7 12.90 -5.86 21.12
N VAL A 8 12.48 -5.65 19.86
CA VAL A 8 11.18 -6.09 19.34
C VAL A 8 11.38 -7.15 18.26
N SER A 9 10.56 -8.21 18.29
CA SER A 9 10.66 -9.28 17.31
C SER A 9 10.25 -8.83 15.90
N GLY A 10 10.80 -9.48 14.87
CA GLY A 10 10.43 -9.17 13.48
C GLY A 10 8.95 -9.40 13.16
N LYS A 11 8.27 -10.28 13.91
CA LYS A 11 6.82 -10.48 13.80
C LYS A 11 6.06 -9.23 14.26
N ASP A 12 6.49 -8.63 15.36
CA ASP A 12 5.84 -7.46 15.94
C ASP A 12 6.15 -6.18 15.14
N HIS A 13 7.30 -6.12 14.46
CA HIS A 13 7.57 -5.08 13.47
C HIS A 13 6.52 -5.06 12.33
N SER A 14 5.92 -6.20 12.03
CA SER A 14 4.85 -6.36 11.03
C SER A 14 3.45 -6.52 11.65
N GLY A 15 3.33 -6.28 12.96
CA GLY A 15 2.14 -6.58 13.77
C GLY A 15 1.04 -5.52 13.70
N GLY A 16 1.32 -4.34 13.13
CA GLY A 16 0.33 -3.27 13.01
C GLY A 16 0.10 -2.46 14.29
N ASP A 17 0.87 -2.74 15.36
CA ASP A 17 0.89 -1.93 16.57
C ASP A 17 1.76 -0.67 16.35
N PRO A 18 1.24 0.55 16.53
CA PRO A 18 1.98 1.78 16.29
C PRO A 18 3.19 1.96 17.22
N HIS A 19 3.26 1.28 18.36
CA HIS A 19 4.39 1.36 19.29
C HIS A 19 5.56 0.44 18.92
N LEU A 20 5.27 -0.65 18.19
CA LEU A 20 6.22 -1.73 17.91
C LEU A 20 6.58 -1.84 16.43
N SER A 21 5.64 -1.49 15.55
CA SER A 21 5.78 -1.69 14.10
C SER A 21 6.98 -0.93 13.54
N VAL A 22 7.58 -1.46 12.49
CA VAL A 22 8.59 -0.73 11.73
C VAL A 22 7.98 0.54 11.13
N ILE A 23 8.73 1.64 11.21
CA ILE A 23 8.35 2.89 10.56
C ILE A 23 9.31 3.11 9.39
N THR A 24 8.78 3.18 8.18
CA THR A 24 9.50 3.59 6.97
C THR A 24 9.27 5.06 6.72
N ILE A 25 10.37 5.79 6.54
CA ILE A 25 10.38 7.25 6.40
C ILE A 25 11.07 7.60 5.09
N LEU A 26 10.38 8.37 4.26
CA LEU A 26 10.84 8.81 2.96
C LEU A 26 10.67 10.32 2.85
N ALA A 27 11.70 11.01 2.39
CA ALA A 27 11.67 12.46 2.15
C ALA A 27 11.87 12.72 0.64
N PRO A 28 10.82 12.53 -0.19
CA PRO A 28 10.98 12.52 -1.63
C PRO A 28 11.43 13.89 -2.18
N SER A 29 11.07 14.99 -1.51
CA SER A 29 11.51 16.35 -1.88
C SER A 29 13.03 16.57 -1.79
N ILE A 30 13.78 15.71 -1.09
CA ILE A 30 15.25 15.76 -1.10
C ILE A 30 15.79 15.36 -2.47
N ARG A 31 15.12 14.40 -3.12
CA ARG A 31 15.51 13.91 -4.46
C ARG A 31 14.90 14.77 -5.56
N ASP A 32 13.68 15.23 -5.36
CA ASP A 32 12.97 16.08 -6.31
C ASP A 32 12.40 17.31 -5.60
N PRO A 33 13.12 18.43 -5.61
CA PRO A 33 12.70 19.67 -4.95
C PRO A 33 11.36 20.23 -5.47
N SER A 34 10.89 19.82 -6.65
CA SER A 34 9.61 20.28 -7.20
C SER A 34 8.38 19.78 -6.42
N LEU A 35 8.57 18.74 -5.59
CA LEU A 35 7.52 18.16 -4.76
C LEU A 35 7.17 19.02 -3.54
N ALA A 36 7.91 20.08 -3.27
CA ALA A 36 7.63 21.01 -2.18
C ALA A 36 7.85 22.47 -2.62
N PRO A 37 7.16 23.44 -2.01
CA PRO A 37 7.49 24.86 -2.18
C PRO A 37 8.93 25.18 -1.74
N PRO A 38 9.53 26.27 -2.23
CA PRO A 38 10.87 26.69 -1.82
C PRO A 38 11.01 26.81 -0.30
N GLY A 39 12.08 26.22 0.25
CA GLY A 39 12.34 26.20 1.70
C GLY A 39 11.46 25.23 2.50
N LYS A 40 10.64 24.41 1.85
CA LYS A 40 9.82 23.37 2.47
C LYS A 40 10.27 21.98 2.06
N GLY A 41 9.72 20.95 2.71
CA GLY A 41 9.96 19.55 2.37
C GLY A 41 8.72 18.70 2.61
N THR A 42 8.68 17.55 1.95
CA THR A 42 7.65 16.53 2.13
C THR A 42 8.22 15.34 2.88
N LEU A 43 7.45 14.76 3.80
CA LEU A 43 7.80 13.55 4.52
C LEU A 43 6.65 12.53 4.40
N LEU A 44 6.97 11.32 3.95
CA LEU A 44 6.07 10.18 3.98
C LEU A 44 6.51 9.25 5.11
N VAL A 45 5.62 9.07 6.08
CA VAL A 45 5.76 8.14 7.20
C VAL A 45 4.79 6.99 6.98
N HIS A 46 5.31 5.78 6.90
CA HIS A 46 4.54 4.57 6.61
C HIS A 46 4.86 3.48 7.64
N CYS A 47 3.85 2.75 8.10
CA CYS A 47 4.03 1.55 8.89
C CYS A 47 3.00 0.49 8.47
N PRO A 48 3.27 -0.81 8.73
CA PRO A 48 2.23 -1.83 8.69
C PRO A 48 1.06 -1.45 9.59
N ALA A 49 -0.16 -1.70 9.13
CA ALA A 49 -1.39 -1.53 9.90
C ALA A 49 -2.47 -2.46 9.35
N TYR A 50 -3.33 -2.97 10.24
CA TYR A 50 -4.41 -3.89 9.86
C TYR A 50 -5.78 -3.21 9.89
N PHE A 51 -6.70 -3.75 9.09
CA PHE A 51 -8.04 -3.19 8.91
C PHE A 51 -8.89 -3.30 10.18
N ASP A 52 -8.66 -4.33 10.98
CA ASP A 52 -9.39 -4.67 12.19
C ASP A 52 -8.84 -4.00 13.47
N TYR A 53 -7.80 -3.17 13.34
CA TYR A 53 -7.17 -2.48 14.47
C TYR A 53 -8.21 -1.72 15.32
N GLN A 54 -8.24 -1.99 16.63
CA GLN A 54 -9.17 -1.42 17.61
C GLN A 54 -10.63 -1.30 17.10
N ASN A 55 -11.26 -2.47 16.89
CA ASN A 55 -12.64 -2.56 16.41
C ASN A 55 -12.84 -1.82 15.08
N ASN A 56 -12.07 -2.22 14.06
CA ASN A 56 -12.12 -1.65 12.70
C ASN A 56 -11.92 -0.13 12.67
N TRP A 57 -10.93 0.38 13.38
CA TRP A 57 -10.62 1.80 13.52
C TRP A 57 -11.78 2.62 14.11
N GLN A 58 -12.61 2.01 14.97
CA GLN A 58 -13.80 2.64 15.55
C GLN A 58 -14.74 3.23 14.48
N THR A 59 -14.81 2.59 13.31
CA THR A 59 -15.82 2.95 12.32
C THR A 59 -17.20 2.52 12.80
N GLY A 60 -18.23 3.29 12.45
CA GLY A 60 -19.61 2.92 12.71
C GLY A 60 -20.14 1.87 11.73
N GLU A 61 -21.46 1.68 11.73
CA GLU A 61 -22.15 0.80 10.80
C GLU A 61 -21.77 1.11 9.35
N GLY A 62 -21.59 0.07 8.53
CA GLY A 62 -21.17 0.21 7.14
C GLY A 62 -19.78 0.82 6.95
N VAL A 63 -18.90 0.73 7.96
CA VAL A 63 -17.55 1.35 7.94
C VAL A 63 -17.64 2.88 7.85
N SER A 64 -18.67 3.46 8.48
CA SER A 64 -18.85 4.91 8.51
C SER A 64 -17.77 5.60 9.34
N ARG A 65 -17.24 6.70 8.80
CA ARG A 65 -16.09 7.43 9.35
C ARG A 65 -16.56 8.61 10.21
N GLY A 66 -16.80 8.33 11.49
CA GLY A 66 -17.21 9.31 12.49
C GLY A 66 -16.04 10.05 13.17
N LYS A 67 -16.38 10.70 14.29
CA LYS A 67 -15.43 11.44 15.14
C LYS A 67 -14.44 10.49 15.81
N GLU A 68 -14.90 9.32 16.20
CA GLU A 68 -14.16 8.24 16.85
C GLU A 68 -13.04 7.75 15.93
N TYR A 69 -13.38 7.40 14.68
CA TYR A 69 -12.41 7.07 13.63
C TYR A 69 -11.36 8.16 13.44
N SER A 70 -11.78 9.42 13.35
CA SER A 70 -10.87 10.55 13.12
C SER A 70 -9.93 10.78 14.32
N THR A 71 -10.44 10.57 15.53
CA THR A 71 -9.68 10.68 16.78
C THR A 71 -8.65 9.56 16.89
N LEU A 72 -9.06 8.31 16.71
CA LEU A 72 -8.17 7.15 16.76
C LEU A 72 -7.08 7.23 15.70
N LYS A 73 -7.44 7.61 14.48
CA LYS A 73 -6.49 7.83 13.38
C LYS A 73 -5.43 8.87 13.72
N LYS A 74 -5.83 9.96 14.38
CA LYS A 74 -4.89 11.00 14.83
C LYS A 74 -3.99 10.49 15.95
N GLN A 75 -4.55 9.83 16.97
CA GLN A 75 -3.78 9.21 18.06
C GLN A 75 -2.74 8.22 17.54
N TYR A 76 -3.10 7.41 16.54
CA TYR A 76 -2.19 6.48 15.90
C TYR A 76 -1.00 7.22 15.25
N ALA A 77 -1.27 8.29 14.50
CA ALA A 77 -0.21 9.11 13.89
C ALA A 77 0.66 9.82 14.94
N ASP A 78 0.06 10.28 16.04
CA ASP A 78 0.79 10.91 17.15
C ASP A 78 1.80 9.95 17.76
N ILE A 79 1.46 8.67 17.96
CA ILE A 79 2.41 7.66 18.44
C ILE A 79 3.61 7.50 17.48
N LEU A 80 3.37 7.52 16.16
CA LEU A 80 4.45 7.42 15.19
C LEU A 80 5.36 8.65 15.22
N LEU A 81 4.77 9.85 15.34
CA LEU A 81 5.53 11.09 15.44
C LEU A 81 6.35 11.15 16.74
N ASP A 82 5.81 10.70 17.88
CA ASP A 82 6.56 10.63 19.15
C ASP A 82 7.80 9.76 19.01
N ARG A 83 7.66 8.60 18.34
CA ARG A 83 8.78 7.69 18.09
C ARG A 83 9.84 8.32 17.20
N ILE A 84 9.43 9.09 16.19
CA ILE A 84 10.35 9.77 15.26
C ILE A 84 11.08 10.91 15.97
N GLU A 85 10.36 11.74 16.72
CA GLU A 85 10.91 12.86 17.48
C GLU A 85 11.93 12.39 18.51
N THR A 86 11.60 11.32 19.25
CA THR A 86 12.49 10.72 20.25
C THR A 86 13.75 10.13 19.60
N ALA A 87 13.63 9.56 18.39
CA ALA A 87 14.72 8.82 17.79
C ALA A 87 15.79 9.71 17.12
N PHE A 88 15.38 10.73 16.35
CA PHE A 88 16.36 11.52 15.58
C PHE A 88 15.86 12.88 15.05
N ALA A 89 14.57 13.20 15.13
CA ALA A 89 14.02 14.44 14.58
C ALA A 89 13.28 15.25 15.66
N PRO A 90 13.98 15.76 16.69
CA PRO A 90 13.35 16.54 17.74
C PRO A 90 12.58 17.72 17.17
N ASP A 91 11.45 18.05 17.80
CA ASP A 91 10.57 19.16 17.40
C ASP A 91 9.94 19.04 15.99
N LEU A 92 9.96 17.86 15.35
CA LEU A 92 9.40 17.64 14.01
C LEU A 92 7.99 18.24 13.85
N ARG A 93 7.11 18.06 14.84
CA ARG A 93 5.73 18.57 14.81
C ARG A 93 5.64 20.08 14.64
N ARG A 94 6.62 20.84 15.13
CA ARG A 94 6.65 22.30 14.99
C ARG A 94 6.87 22.75 13.54
N HIS A 95 7.37 21.85 12.70
CA HIS A 95 7.64 22.09 11.29
C HIS A 95 6.53 21.55 10.36
N ILE A 96 5.50 20.90 10.91
CA ILE A 96 4.39 20.36 10.12
C ILE A 96 3.37 21.46 9.83
N GLU A 97 3.28 21.87 8.58
CA GLU A 97 2.26 22.83 8.12
C GLU A 97 0.98 22.14 7.66
N VAL A 98 1.11 20.97 7.04
CA VAL A 98 0.01 20.15 6.55
C VAL A 98 0.31 18.70 6.87
N MET A 99 -0.68 17.97 7.39
CA MET A 99 -0.59 16.55 7.65
C MET A 99 -1.85 15.84 7.17
N GLU A 100 -1.66 14.92 6.23
CA GLU A 100 -2.67 13.95 5.86
C GLU A 100 -2.32 12.60 6.46
N ILE A 101 -3.30 11.97 7.08
CA ILE A 101 -3.15 10.62 7.64
C ILE A 101 -4.00 9.69 6.77
N ALA A 102 -3.54 8.47 6.53
CA ALA A 102 -4.30 7.42 5.85
C ALA A 102 -4.27 6.13 6.68
N THR A 103 -5.36 5.36 6.65
CA THR A 103 -5.47 4.07 7.33
C THR A 103 -5.95 3.01 6.34
N PRO A 104 -5.91 1.70 6.65
CA PRO A 104 -6.51 0.67 5.79
C PRO A 104 -7.96 0.96 5.41
N VAL A 105 -8.76 1.56 6.31
CA VAL A 105 -10.12 2.03 6.00
C VAL A 105 -10.14 3.12 4.94
N THR A 106 -9.14 4.01 4.94
CA THR A 106 -8.99 5.01 3.87
C THR A 106 -8.75 4.31 2.53
N TYR A 107 -7.81 3.37 2.44
CA TYR A 107 -7.52 2.67 1.19
C TYR A 107 -8.71 1.86 0.70
N TRP A 108 -9.39 1.11 1.58
CA TRP A 108 -10.60 0.36 1.23
C TRP A 108 -11.65 1.26 0.58
N ARG A 109 -11.90 2.44 1.15
CA ARG A 109 -12.88 3.40 0.61
C ARG A 109 -12.47 3.95 -0.76
N TYR A 110 -11.18 4.26 -0.97
CA TYR A 110 -10.73 4.93 -2.19
C TYR A 110 -10.47 3.96 -3.35
N THR A 111 -10.00 2.75 -3.06
CA THR A 111 -9.56 1.80 -4.10
C THR A 111 -10.48 0.59 -4.22
N GLY A 112 -11.37 0.35 -3.25
CA GLY A 112 -12.18 -0.87 -3.19
C GLY A 112 -11.37 -2.13 -2.84
N ASN A 113 -10.09 -1.99 -2.50
CA ASN A 113 -9.25 -3.13 -2.18
C ASN A 113 -9.72 -3.83 -0.89
N THR A 114 -9.82 -5.15 -0.94
CA THR A 114 -10.19 -6.00 0.20
C THR A 114 -9.33 -5.67 1.41
N MET A 115 -9.98 -5.33 2.53
CA MET A 115 -9.32 -4.92 3.79
C MET A 115 -8.28 -3.79 3.62
N GLY A 116 -8.42 -2.95 2.60
CA GLY A 116 -7.53 -1.81 2.37
C GLY A 116 -6.09 -2.18 2.00
N THR A 117 -5.87 -3.39 1.45
CA THR A 117 -4.52 -3.79 1.03
C THR A 117 -3.97 -2.85 -0.06
N ILE A 118 -2.71 -2.44 0.10
CA ILE A 118 -1.98 -1.64 -0.90
C ILE A 118 -1.16 -2.52 -1.85
N CYS A 119 -0.88 -3.77 -1.47
CA CYS A 119 0.00 -4.69 -2.20
C CYS A 119 -0.70 -6.00 -2.60
N GLY A 120 -1.99 -5.92 -2.96
CA GLY A 120 -2.74 -7.06 -3.48
C GLY A 120 -2.74 -8.27 -2.55
N VAL A 121 -2.56 -9.46 -3.12
CA VAL A 121 -2.65 -10.74 -2.41
C VAL A 121 -1.30 -11.10 -1.76
N LYS A 122 -1.34 -11.39 -0.45
CA LYS A 122 -0.16 -11.86 0.29
C LYS A 122 0.31 -13.24 -0.25
N PRO A 123 1.60 -13.42 -0.59
CA PRO A 123 2.13 -14.67 -1.14
C PRO A 123 2.38 -15.71 -0.04
N THR A 124 1.32 -16.21 0.60
CA THR A 124 1.42 -17.33 1.55
C THR A 124 1.38 -18.67 0.82
N ALA A 125 1.98 -19.73 1.38
CA ALA A 125 1.89 -21.07 0.81
C ALA A 125 0.41 -21.51 0.60
N LYS A 126 -0.48 -21.11 1.51
CA LYS A 126 -1.93 -21.33 1.36
C LYS A 126 -2.49 -20.62 0.12
N ASN A 127 -2.21 -19.32 -0.04
CA ASN A 127 -2.74 -18.52 -1.14
C ASN A 127 -2.18 -18.97 -2.50
N ILE A 128 -0.89 -19.35 -2.55
CA ILE A 128 -0.24 -19.85 -3.76
C ILE A 128 -0.84 -21.20 -4.17
N ARG A 129 -0.96 -22.14 -3.24
CA ARG A 129 -1.60 -23.45 -3.52
C ARG A 129 -3.05 -23.32 -3.96
N ALA A 130 -3.77 -22.34 -3.42
CA ALA A 130 -5.16 -22.07 -3.79
C ALA A 130 -5.30 -21.24 -5.09
N GLY A 131 -4.20 -20.79 -5.72
CA GLY A 131 -4.24 -20.01 -6.95
C GLY A 131 -4.99 -18.68 -6.82
N VAL A 132 -4.94 -18.04 -5.65
CA VAL A 132 -5.78 -16.85 -5.34
C VAL A 132 -5.48 -15.67 -6.27
N ALA A 133 -4.21 -15.46 -6.65
CA ALA A 133 -3.83 -14.42 -7.59
C ALA A 133 -3.72 -15.04 -8.99
N HIS A 134 -4.72 -14.76 -9.84
CA HIS A 134 -4.80 -15.30 -11.19
C HIS A 134 -5.55 -14.35 -12.14
N HIS A 135 -5.27 -14.45 -13.44
CA HIS A 135 -5.92 -13.63 -14.47
C HIS A 135 -7.31 -14.12 -14.86
N GLN A 136 -7.53 -15.44 -14.87
CA GLN A 136 -8.80 -16.02 -15.31
C GLN A 136 -9.85 -15.97 -14.20
N THR A 137 -11.10 -15.70 -14.60
CA THR A 137 -12.26 -15.79 -13.71
C THR A 137 -13.16 -16.96 -14.14
N PRO A 138 -14.09 -17.41 -13.29
CA PRO A 138 -15.10 -18.40 -13.69
C PRO A 138 -16.02 -17.93 -14.84
N VAL A 139 -16.07 -16.62 -15.10
CA VAL A 139 -16.88 -16.05 -16.18
C VAL A 139 -16.06 -15.99 -17.45
N LYS A 140 -16.55 -16.61 -18.53
CA LYS A 140 -15.88 -16.61 -19.82
C LYS A 140 -15.67 -15.18 -20.32
N ARG A 141 -14.48 -14.90 -20.86
CA ARG A 141 -14.07 -13.59 -21.41
C ARG A 141 -14.03 -12.45 -20.39
N LEU A 142 -14.02 -12.77 -19.08
CA LEU A 142 -13.75 -11.81 -18.01
C LEU A 142 -12.40 -12.13 -17.36
N LEU A 143 -11.48 -11.18 -17.42
CA LEU A 143 -10.12 -11.30 -16.89
C LEU A 143 -9.83 -10.25 -15.81
N ILE A 144 -8.86 -10.55 -14.95
CA ILE A 144 -8.31 -9.63 -13.96
C ILE A 144 -6.97 -9.11 -14.48
N GLY A 145 -6.85 -7.80 -14.69
CA GLY A 145 -5.64 -7.14 -15.18
C GLY A 145 -4.95 -6.21 -14.17
N GLY A 146 -5.39 -6.20 -12.92
CA GLY A 146 -4.86 -5.34 -11.87
C GLY A 146 -3.80 -6.01 -10.99
N HIS A 147 -3.25 -5.27 -10.02
CA HIS A 147 -2.22 -5.75 -9.08
C HIS A 147 -2.63 -6.95 -8.21
N CYS A 148 -3.91 -7.33 -8.19
CA CYS A 148 -4.42 -8.52 -7.50
C CYS A 148 -4.39 -9.78 -8.37
N ALA A 149 -4.12 -9.67 -9.67
CA ALA A 149 -4.02 -10.80 -10.58
C ALA A 149 -2.70 -11.59 -10.40
N GLU A 150 -1.71 -10.98 -9.76
CA GLU A 150 -0.40 -11.58 -9.52
C GLU A 150 0.10 -11.30 -8.09
N TYR A 151 1.06 -12.10 -7.62
CA TYR A 151 1.67 -11.92 -6.31
C TYR A 151 2.75 -10.82 -6.33
N GLY A 152 2.87 -10.11 -5.20
CA GLY A 152 3.93 -9.12 -4.95
C GLY A 152 3.43 -7.67 -4.81
N GLY A 153 2.37 -7.30 -5.52
CA GLY A 153 1.77 -5.96 -5.47
C GLY A 153 2.69 -4.81 -5.94
N GLY A 154 2.19 -3.57 -5.88
CA GLY A 154 2.92 -2.39 -6.33
C GLY A 154 2.90 -2.16 -7.84
N VAL A 155 3.48 -1.03 -8.27
CA VAL A 155 3.39 -0.54 -9.67
C VAL A 155 3.98 -1.53 -10.69
N PRO A 156 5.17 -2.12 -10.50
CA PRO A 156 5.72 -3.05 -11.48
C PRO A 156 4.83 -4.28 -11.71
N ILE A 157 4.22 -4.80 -10.64
CA ILE A 157 3.32 -5.95 -10.70
C ILE A 157 2.01 -5.54 -11.38
N ALA A 158 1.48 -4.35 -11.11
CA ALA A 158 0.29 -3.83 -11.76
C ALA A 158 0.48 -3.70 -13.28
N VAL A 159 1.62 -3.14 -13.72
CA VAL A 159 1.96 -2.99 -15.14
C VAL A 159 2.09 -4.36 -15.80
N ARG A 160 2.81 -5.29 -15.19
CA ARG A 160 2.97 -6.65 -15.71
C ARG A 160 1.63 -7.37 -15.80
N ALA A 161 0.79 -7.29 -14.77
CA ALA A 161 -0.51 -7.92 -14.76
C ALA A 161 -1.42 -7.40 -15.88
N ALA A 162 -1.39 -6.09 -16.14
CA ALA A 162 -2.15 -5.47 -17.24
C ALA A 162 -1.64 -5.94 -18.61
N ALA A 163 -0.32 -6.02 -18.78
CA ALA A 163 0.30 -6.49 -20.01
C ALA A 163 -0.01 -7.98 -20.28
N ASN A 164 0.08 -8.82 -19.25
CA ASN A 164 -0.27 -10.24 -19.33
C ASN A 164 -1.76 -10.44 -19.68
N ALA A 165 -2.67 -9.69 -19.04
CA ALA A 165 -4.09 -9.74 -19.39
C ALA A 165 -4.34 -9.33 -20.85
N SER A 166 -3.64 -8.31 -21.34
CA SER A 166 -3.71 -7.85 -22.72
C SER A 166 -3.18 -8.91 -23.70
N LEU A 167 -2.06 -9.58 -23.38
CA LEU A 167 -1.52 -10.69 -24.17
C LEU A 167 -2.50 -11.87 -24.26
N ILE A 168 -3.21 -12.21 -23.18
CA ILE A 168 -4.23 -13.27 -23.19
C ILE A 168 -5.34 -12.94 -24.19
N VAL A 169 -5.85 -11.69 -24.17
CA VAL A 169 -6.90 -11.23 -25.08
C VAL A 169 -6.40 -11.19 -26.53
N LEU A 170 -5.24 -10.58 -26.77
CA LEU A 170 -4.68 -10.42 -28.12
C LEU A 170 -4.35 -11.76 -28.78
N LYS A 171 -3.92 -12.76 -28.01
CA LYS A 171 -3.65 -14.10 -28.53
C LYS A 171 -4.87 -14.72 -29.21
N GLU A 172 -6.08 -14.42 -28.74
CA GLU A 172 -7.33 -14.92 -29.32
C GLU A 172 -7.88 -13.99 -30.42
N MET A 173 -7.69 -12.67 -30.27
CA MET A 173 -8.37 -11.67 -31.11
C MET A 173 -7.52 -11.09 -32.24
N ASN A 174 -6.20 -10.97 -32.05
CA ASN A 174 -5.30 -10.31 -33.00
C ASN A 174 -3.84 -10.78 -32.82
N GLN A 175 -3.46 -11.78 -33.62
CA GLN A 175 -2.13 -12.40 -33.57
C GLN A 175 -0.98 -11.44 -33.92
N GLN A 176 -1.22 -10.45 -34.77
CA GLN A 176 -0.22 -9.44 -35.14
C GLN A 176 0.11 -8.54 -33.95
N GLU A 177 -0.90 -7.97 -33.30
CA GLU A 177 -0.71 -7.11 -32.11
C GLU A 177 -0.20 -7.90 -30.90
N TYR A 178 -0.61 -9.17 -30.75
CA TYR A 178 -0.01 -10.07 -29.76
C TYR A 178 1.52 -10.16 -29.94
N SER A 179 1.97 -10.37 -31.18
CA SER A 179 3.39 -10.53 -31.49
C SER A 179 4.16 -9.24 -31.24
N ARG A 180 3.57 -8.09 -31.57
CA ARG A 180 4.13 -6.76 -31.31
C ARG A 180 4.28 -6.46 -29.82
N LEU A 181 3.23 -6.66 -29.02
CA LEU A 181 3.30 -6.41 -27.57
C LEU A 181 4.30 -7.35 -26.88
N LYS A 182 4.34 -8.62 -27.31
CA LYS A 182 5.30 -9.60 -26.78
C LYS A 182 6.76 -9.16 -27.03
N ALA A 183 7.08 -8.65 -28.21
CA ALA A 183 8.41 -8.13 -28.53
C ALA A 183 8.80 -6.98 -27.59
N VAL A 184 7.92 -5.98 -27.42
CA VAL A 184 8.14 -4.86 -26.49
C VAL A 184 8.40 -5.33 -25.06
N MET A 185 7.65 -6.33 -24.58
CA MET A 185 7.83 -6.88 -23.23
C MET A 185 9.15 -7.63 -23.06
N ASN A 186 9.71 -8.18 -24.13
CA ASN A 186 11.02 -8.84 -24.12
C ASN A 186 12.18 -7.86 -24.30
N GLY A 187 11.90 -6.61 -24.70
CA GLY A 187 12.90 -5.59 -25.01
C GLY A 187 13.48 -5.70 -26.43
N ASP A 188 12.75 -6.34 -27.35
CA ASP A 188 13.09 -6.46 -28.78
C ASP A 188 12.64 -5.23 -29.59
#